data_AF-A0A7V7WJ77-F1
#
_entry.id   AF-A0A7V7WJ77-F1
#
_cell.length_a   1.000
_cell.length_b   1.000
_cell.length_c   1.000
_cell.angle_alpha   90.00
_cell.angle_beta   90.00
_cell.angle_gamma   90.00
#
_symmetry.space_group_name_H-M   'P 1'
#
loop_
_entity.id
_entity.type
_entity.pdbx_description
1 polymer ?
#
loop_
_entity_poly.entity_id
_entity_poly.type
_entity_poly.pdbx_seq_one_letter_code
_entity_poly.pdbx_strand_id
1 'polypeptide(L)' 'MVDLSVQLGNLSLKNPMIAASGTFGYGEELDDYFPVEKLGAISTKGLSLKPREG' A
#
# COMPACT_ATOMS: atom_id res chain seq x y z
N MET A 1 -18.92 14.05 8.20
CA MET A 1 -18.26 12.87 7.60
C MET A 1 -17.42 12.22 8.69
N VAL A 2 -17.26 10.89 8.71
CA VAL A 2 -16.52 10.18 9.76
C VAL A 2 -15.03 10.27 9.49
N ASP A 3 -14.23 10.56 10.52
CA ASP A 3 -12.76 10.49 10.44
C ASP A 3 -12.32 9.03 10.48
N LEU A 4 -11.54 8.61 9.48
CA LEU A 4 -11.02 7.25 9.36
C LEU A 4 -9.53 7.16 9.73
N SER A 5 -8.89 8.26 10.12
CA SER A 5 -7.45 8.25 10.44
C SER A 5 -7.11 7.29 11.59
N VAL A 6 -5.95 6.63 11.49
CA VAL A 6 -5.50 5.64 12.48
C VAL A 6 -4.00 5.77 12.75
N GLN A 7 -3.61 5.43 13.99
CA GLN A 7 -2.22 5.22 14.37
C GLN A 7 -1.88 3.73 14.33
N LEU A 8 -0.87 3.35 13.54
CA LEU A 8 -0.37 1.97 13.45
C LEU A 8 1.10 1.95 13.88
N GLY A 9 1.35 1.64 15.15
CA GLY A 9 2.68 1.80 15.73
C GLY A 9 3.15 3.26 15.64
N ASN A 10 4.25 3.49 14.93
CA ASN A 10 4.80 4.84 14.71
C ASN A 10 4.26 5.52 13.43
N LEU A 11 3.36 4.87 12.68
CA LEU A 11 2.80 5.41 11.45
C LEU A 11 1.47 6.11 11.71
N SER A 12 1.29 7.27 11.10
CA SER A 12 0.00 7.96 11.01
C SER A 12 -0.57 7.75 9.61
N LEU A 13 -1.71 7.06 9.54
CA LEU A 13 -2.39 6.75 8.28
C LEU A 13 -3.70 7.53 8.22
N LYS A 14 -4.00 8.08 7.03
CA LYS A 14 -5.25 8.81 6.82
C LYS A 14 -6.51 7.93 6.83
N ASN A 15 -6.34 6.62 6.66
CA ASN A 15 -7.38 5.59 6.79
C ASN A 15 -6.73 4.21 7.01
N PRO A 16 -7.48 3.19 7.46
CA PRO A 16 -6.91 1.86 7.73
C PRO A 16 -6.73 0.98 6.48
N MET A 17 -6.98 1.50 5.27
CA MET A 17 -6.88 0.70 4.05
C MET A 17 -5.43 0.55 3.62
N ILE A 18 -4.95 -0.68 3.60
CA ILE A 18 -3.57 -1.02 3.21
C ILE A 18 -3.63 -2.04 2.08
N ALA A 19 -2.96 -1.76 0.97
CA ALA A 19 -2.80 -2.74 -0.10
C ALA A 19 -1.93 -3.91 0.39
N ALA A 20 -2.42 -5.14 0.18
CA ALA A 20 -1.70 -6.34 0.58
C ALA A 20 -0.43 -6.57 -0.26
N SER A 21 0.59 -7.19 0.35
CA SER A 21 1.84 -7.49 -0.36
C SER A 21 1.62 -8.40 -1.56
N GLY A 22 2.22 -8.04 -2.68
CA GLY A 22 2.18 -8.83 -3.92
C GLY A 22 0.88 -8.71 -4.73
N THR A 23 -0.12 -7.95 -4.26
CA THR A 23 -1.36 -7.70 -5.03
C THR A 23 -1.36 -6.36 -5.75
N PHE A 24 -0.44 -5.46 -5.39
CA PHE A 24 -0.38 -4.07 -5.88
C PHE A 24 1.00 -3.65 -6.40
N GLY A 25 1.89 -4.61 -6.72
CA GLY A 25 3.22 -4.30 -7.26
C GLY A 25 4.01 -3.32 -6.39
N TYR A 26 4.36 -2.16 -6.97
CA TYR A 26 4.94 -1.01 -6.26
C TYR A 26 3.96 0.17 -6.14
N GLY A 27 2.75 0.05 -6.70
CA GLY A 27 1.69 1.05 -6.64
C GLY A 27 1.55 1.84 -7.94
N GLU A 28 2.63 2.02 -8.70
CA GLU A 28 2.64 2.74 -9.98
C GLU A 28 1.73 2.08 -11.03
N GLU A 29 1.60 0.76 -10.97
CA GLU A 29 0.86 -0.03 -11.96
C GLU A 29 -0.67 0.16 -11.88
N LEU A 30 -1.16 0.72 -10.78
CA LEU A 30 -2.59 0.89 -10.52
C LEU A 30 -3.05 2.34 -10.56
N ASP A 31 -2.15 3.29 -10.78
CA ASP A 31 -2.48 4.72 -10.83
C ASP A 31 -3.49 5.05 -11.95
N ASP A 32 -3.45 4.28 -13.06
CA ASP A 32 -4.41 4.38 -14.17
C ASP A 32 -5.83 3.90 -13.81
N TYR A 33 -5.98 3.07 -12.77
CA TYR A 33 -7.25 2.41 -12.41
C TYR A 33 -7.82 2.91 -11.08
N PHE A 34 -6.96 3.38 -10.19
CA PHE A 34 -7.33 3.84 -8.86
C PHE A 34 -6.33 4.89 -8.38
N PRO A 35 -6.79 6.04 -7.84
CA PRO A 35 -5.91 7.05 -7.24
C PRO A 35 -5.24 6.48 -5.98
N VAL A 36 -4.04 5.94 -6.16
CA VAL A 36 -3.31 5.17 -5.15
C VAL A 36 -3.02 6.01 -3.91
N GLU A 37 -2.89 7.31 -4.08
CA GLU A 37 -2.75 8.24 -2.98
C GLU A 37 -3.90 8.16 -2.00
N LYS A 38 -5.11 7.66 -2.36
CA LYS A 38 -6.27 7.47 -1.46
C LYS A 38 -6.10 6.35 -0.42
N LEU A 39 -5.18 5.40 -0.62
CA LEU A 39 -4.89 4.36 0.37
C LEU A 39 -4.23 4.97 1.62
N GLY A 40 -4.39 4.29 2.75
CA GLY A 40 -3.65 4.60 3.98
C GLY A 40 -2.18 4.24 3.84
N ALA A 41 -1.88 3.08 3.26
CA ALA A 41 -0.52 2.62 2.95
C ALA A 41 -0.50 1.55 1.84
N ILE A 42 0.69 1.20 1.36
CA ILE A 42 0.94 0.09 0.44
C ILE A 42 1.99 -0.83 1.04
N SER A 43 1.67 -2.12 1.12
CA SER A 43 2.69 -3.16 1.32
C SER A 43 3.15 -3.63 -0.05
N THR A 44 4.37 -3.28 -0.43
CA THR A 44 4.91 -3.61 -1.77
C THR A 44 5.20 -5.11 -1.91
N LYS A 45 5.52 -5.53 -3.14
CA LYS A 45 6.09 -6.84 -3.47
C LYS A 45 7.21 -7.23 -2.49
N GLY A 46 7.14 -8.44 -1.94
CA GLY A 46 8.22 -9.00 -1.14
C GLY A 46 9.55 -9.04 -1.90
N LEU A 47 10.61 -8.51 -1.29
CA LEU A 47 11.95 -8.45 -1.87
C LEU A 47 12.80 -9.64 -1.43
N SER A 48 13.57 -10.18 -2.36
CA SER A 48 14.61 -11.18 -2.10
C SER A 48 15.98 -10.59 -2.38
N LEU A 49 17.01 -11.08 -1.71
CA LEU A 49 18.39 -10.58 -1.88
C LEU A 49 18.89 -10.68 -3.33
N LYS A 50 18.45 -11.71 -4.05
CA LYS A 50 18.70 -11.89 -5.49
C LYS A 50 17.38 -11.82 -6.25
N PRO A 51 17.37 -11.40 -7.53
CA PRO A 51 16.19 -11.45 -8.37
C PRO A 51 15.58 -12.86 -8.45
N ARG A 52 14.26 -12.93 -8.54
CA ARG A 52 13.49 -14.18 -8.73
C ARG A 52 12.44 -13.93 -9.80
N GLU A 53 12.40 -14.77 -10.84
CA GLU A 53 11.37 -14.73 -11.88
C GLU A 53 10.01 -15.24 -11.38
N GLY A 54 10.02 -16.04 -10.31
CA GLY A 54 8.88 -16.61 -9.60
C GLY A 54 9.37 -17.60 -8.56
#